data_AF-A0A354FG82-F1
#
_entry.id   AF-A0A354FG82-F1
#
_cell.length_a   1.000
_cell.length_b   1.000
_cell.length_c   1.000
_cell.angle_alpha   90.00
_cell.angle_beta   90.00
_cell.angle_gamma   90.00
#
_symmetry.space_group_name_H-M   'P 1'
#
loop_
_entity.id
_entity.type
_entity.pdbx_description
1 polymer ?
#
loop_
_entity_poly.entity_id
_entity_poly.type
_entity_poly.pdbx_seq_one_letter_code
_entity_poly.pdbx_strand_id
1 'polypeptide(L)'
;EELLLDGIRRVTAFARDHEDEFVEMVTKKTRIDLDRSMREGKRELEQSQVRISKLDDIIQRLYEDNIEGKISDERFAKMTANYEAEQHTLESRVAELKSAMTEEKESALGVDHFLALVRKYTDIKELTAEIIREFVEKIYVYKAERIDGKRAQRIKIVYNCIGEFDPLVSTSTTEQEKSA
;
A
#
# COMPACT_ATOMS: atom_id res chain seq x y z
N GLU A 1 16.74 17.29 -2.07
CA GLU A 1 16.71 17.35 -3.54
C GLU A 1 17.72 16.39 -4.15
N GLU A 2 19.00 16.46 -3.76
CA GLU A 2 20.05 15.56 -4.24
C GLU A 2 19.71 14.07 -4.14
N LEU A 3 19.15 13.61 -3.01
CA LEU A 3 18.75 12.20 -2.83
C LEU A 3 17.68 11.71 -3.83
N LEU A 4 16.77 12.59 -4.24
CA LEU A 4 15.72 12.26 -5.20
C LEU A 4 16.29 12.19 -6.62
N LEU A 5 17.13 13.16 -7.00
CA LEU A 5 17.79 13.20 -8.30
C LEU A 5 18.69 11.97 -8.49
N ASP A 6 19.46 11.64 -7.47
CA ASP A 6 20.33 10.47 -7.42
C ASP A 6 19.53 9.16 -7.50
N GLY A 7 18.38 9.08 -6.81
CA GLY A 7 17.44 7.96 -6.95
C GLY A 7 16.94 7.77 -8.38
N ILE A 8 16.41 8.83 -9.01
CA ILE A 8 15.92 8.77 -10.39
C ILE A 8 17.04 8.39 -11.37
N ARG A 9 18.24 8.98 -11.22
CA ARG A 9 19.40 8.64 -12.06
C ARG A 9 19.79 7.18 -11.94
N ARG A 10 19.81 6.61 -10.73
CA ARG A 10 20.12 5.19 -10.54
C ARG A 10 19.11 4.29 -11.24
N VAL A 11 17.82 4.53 -11.03
CA VAL A 11 16.77 3.67 -11.61
C VAL A 11 16.75 3.80 -13.14
N THR A 12 16.91 5.01 -13.68
CA THR A 12 16.95 5.25 -15.13
C THR A 12 18.23 4.68 -15.78
N ALA A 13 19.38 4.72 -15.10
CA ALA A 13 20.60 4.07 -15.57
C ALA A 13 20.44 2.54 -15.57
N PHE A 14 19.96 1.96 -14.47
CA PHE A 14 19.75 0.52 -14.37
C PHE A 14 18.75 0.01 -15.42
N ALA A 15 17.61 0.68 -15.59
CA ALA A 15 16.61 0.31 -16.60
C ALA A 15 17.14 0.40 -18.05
N ARG A 16 18.16 1.22 -18.30
CA ARG A 16 18.80 1.35 -19.62
C ARG A 16 19.88 0.31 -19.84
N ASP A 17 20.74 0.12 -18.85
CA ASP A 17 21.92 -0.74 -18.97
C ASP A 17 21.55 -2.22 -18.81
N HIS A 18 20.45 -2.50 -18.11
CA HIS A 18 19.95 -3.84 -17.78
C HIS A 18 18.42 -3.95 -18.02
N GLU A 19 17.95 -3.60 -19.23
CA GLU A 19 16.50 -3.53 -19.55
C GLU A 19 15.77 -4.85 -19.26
N ASP A 20 16.30 -6.00 -19.71
CA ASP A 20 15.65 -7.31 -19.50
C ASP A 20 15.53 -7.68 -18.00
N GLU A 21 16.60 -7.46 -17.22
CA GLU A 21 16.62 -7.71 -15.78
C GLU A 21 15.67 -6.77 -15.04
N PHE A 22 15.63 -5.51 -15.45
CA PHE A 22 14.71 -4.51 -14.91
C PHE A 22 13.24 -4.93 -15.14
N VAL A 23 12.89 -5.33 -16.36
CA VAL A 23 11.54 -5.80 -16.70
C VAL A 23 11.16 -7.01 -15.86
N GLU A 24 12.05 -7.99 -15.71
CA GLU A 24 11.80 -9.17 -14.89
C GLU A 24 11.58 -8.80 -13.41
N MET A 25 12.48 -8.00 -12.83
CA MET A 25 12.41 -7.59 -11.43
C MET A 25 11.13 -6.82 -11.12
N VAL A 26 10.78 -5.84 -11.95
CA VAL A 26 9.56 -5.04 -11.76
C VAL A 26 8.33 -5.93 -11.92
N THR A 27 8.24 -6.73 -12.99
CA THR A 27 7.09 -7.61 -13.22
C THR A 27 6.88 -8.59 -12.06
N LYS A 28 7.97 -9.21 -11.57
CA LYS A 28 7.93 -10.11 -10.42
C LYS A 28 7.49 -9.39 -9.15
N LYS A 29 8.03 -8.20 -8.88
CA LYS A 29 7.67 -7.39 -7.72
C LYS A 29 6.21 -6.97 -7.78
N THR A 30 5.75 -6.39 -8.89
CA THR A 30 4.37 -5.97 -9.09
C THR A 30 3.41 -7.14 -8.87
N ARG A 31 3.73 -8.33 -9.39
CA ARG A 31 2.92 -9.53 -9.14
C ARG A 31 2.86 -9.92 -7.66
N ILE A 32 4.00 -9.92 -6.96
CA ILE A 32 4.07 -10.23 -5.53
C ILE A 32 3.27 -9.23 -4.70
N ASP A 33 3.40 -7.94 -5.00
CA ASP A 33 2.73 -6.86 -4.29
C ASP A 33 1.22 -6.88 -4.58
N LEU A 34 0.81 -7.10 -5.83
CA LEU A 34 -0.59 -7.31 -6.20
C LEU A 34 -1.20 -8.53 -5.49
N ASP A 35 -0.51 -9.68 -5.51
CA ASP A 35 -0.97 -10.88 -4.82
C ASP A 35 -1.07 -10.66 -3.30
N ARG A 36 -0.16 -9.87 -2.72
CA ARG A 36 -0.21 -9.49 -1.29
C ARG A 36 -1.41 -8.57 -1.02
N SER A 37 -1.56 -7.48 -1.77
CA SER A 37 -2.67 -6.53 -1.65
C SER A 37 -4.02 -7.25 -1.77
N MET A 38 -4.17 -8.09 -2.80
CA MET A 38 -5.40 -8.87 -3.02
C MET A 38 -5.70 -9.85 -1.89
N ARG A 39 -4.68 -10.51 -1.32
CA ARG A 39 -4.86 -11.40 -0.15
C ARG A 39 -5.26 -10.62 1.10
N GLU A 40 -4.62 -9.48 1.35
CA GLU A 40 -4.91 -8.62 2.50
C GLU A 40 -6.31 -8.02 2.39
N GLY A 41 -6.66 -7.44 1.25
CA GLY A 41 -7.99 -6.90 0.98
C GLY A 41 -9.09 -7.96 1.07
N LYS A 42 -8.86 -9.17 0.54
CA LYS A 42 -9.80 -10.29 0.68
C LYS A 42 -10.01 -10.69 2.15
N ARG A 43 -8.91 -10.76 2.92
CA ARG A 43 -8.97 -11.10 4.35
C ARG A 43 -9.73 -10.03 5.14
N GLU A 44 -9.45 -8.76 4.89
CA GLU A 44 -10.16 -7.65 5.54
C GLU A 44 -11.66 -7.68 5.19
N LEU A 45 -12.00 -7.90 3.92
CA LEU A 45 -13.39 -8.03 3.47
C LEU A 45 -14.12 -9.16 4.18
N GLU A 46 -13.52 -10.34 4.30
CA GLU A 46 -14.11 -11.48 5.00
C GLU A 46 -14.34 -11.17 6.49
N GLN A 47 -13.35 -10.56 7.15
CA GLN A 47 -13.46 -10.16 8.55
C GLN A 47 -14.57 -9.13 8.79
N SER A 48 -14.66 -8.10 7.94
CA SER A 48 -15.72 -7.10 8.02
C SER A 48 -17.09 -7.71 7.79
N GLN A 49 -17.24 -8.62 6.81
CA GLN A 49 -18.51 -9.28 6.53
C GLN A 49 -18.97 -10.17 7.70
N VAL A 50 -18.04 -10.91 8.31
CA VAL A 50 -18.32 -11.71 9.52
C VAL A 50 -18.72 -10.80 10.69
N ARG A 51 -18.06 -9.65 10.85
CA ARG A 51 -18.40 -8.70 11.92
C ARG A 51 -19.77 -8.09 11.71
N ILE A 52 -20.13 -7.69 10.48
CA ILE A 52 -21.46 -7.18 10.13
C ILE A 52 -22.53 -8.20 10.50
N SER A 53 -22.41 -9.45 10.04
CA SER A 53 -23.38 -10.51 10.37
C SER A 53 -23.49 -10.74 11.89
N LYS A 54 -22.39 -10.63 12.63
CA LYS A 54 -22.42 -10.74 14.09
C LYS A 54 -23.08 -9.53 14.76
N LEU A 55 -22.99 -8.34 14.17
CA LEU A 55 -23.71 -7.16 14.66
C LEU A 55 -25.22 -7.33 14.46
N ASP A 56 -25.65 -7.87 13.31
CA ASP A 56 -27.06 -8.20 13.05
C ASP A 56 -27.62 -9.14 14.13
N ASP A 57 -26.89 -10.22 14.45
CA ASP A 57 -27.26 -11.16 15.52
C ASP A 57 -27.36 -10.49 16.90
N ILE A 58 -26.45 -9.56 17.20
CA ILE A 58 -26.44 -8.82 18.47
C ILE A 58 -27.65 -7.89 18.56
N ILE A 59 -27.93 -7.14 17.48
CA ILE A 59 -29.05 -6.21 17.41
C ILE A 59 -30.37 -6.97 17.54
N GLN A 60 -30.51 -8.12 16.88
CA GLN A 60 -31.69 -8.97 17.02
C GLN A 60 -31.91 -9.40 18.48
N ARG A 61 -30.88 -9.90 19.16
CA ARG A 61 -30.99 -10.31 20.57
C ARG A 61 -31.29 -9.15 21.52
N LEU A 62 -30.73 -7.96 21.25
CA LEU A 62 -31.04 -6.76 22.04
C LEU A 62 -32.51 -6.38 21.93
N TYR A 63 -33.11 -6.56 20.76
CA TYR A 63 -34.54 -6.33 20.57
C TYR A 63 -35.39 -7.33 21.35
N GLU A 64 -35.02 -8.62 21.32
CA GLU A 64 -35.65 -9.68 22.11
C GLU A 64 -35.57 -9.37 23.62
N ASP A 65 -34.39 -9.02 24.13
CA ASP A 65 -34.18 -8.67 25.53
C ASP A 65 -34.93 -7.38 25.95
N ASN A 66 -35.13 -6.42 25.02
CA ASN A 66 -35.92 -5.21 25.29
C ASN A 66 -37.41 -5.53 25.46
N ILE A 67 -37.96 -6.39 24.59
CA ILE A 67 -39.35 -6.84 24.71
C ILE A 67 -39.58 -7.62 26.01
N GLU A 68 -38.60 -8.40 26.44
CA GLU A 68 -38.65 -9.13 27.71
C GLU A 68 -38.41 -8.25 28.95
N GLY A 69 -38.12 -6.95 28.75
CA GLY A 69 -37.89 -6.00 29.84
C GLY A 69 -36.58 -6.20 30.60
N LYS A 70 -35.64 -6.96 30.06
CA LYS A 70 -34.30 -7.19 30.65
C LYS A 70 -33.39 -5.97 30.51
N ILE A 71 -33.67 -5.11 29.54
CA ILE A 71 -32.98 -3.85 29.27
C ILE A 71 -34.01 -2.72 29.20
N SER A 72 -33.61 -1.51 29.60
CA SER A 72 -34.46 -0.32 29.44
C SER A 72 -34.39 0.21 28.02
N ASP A 73 -35.46 0.85 27.55
CA ASP A 73 -35.52 1.48 26.22
C ASP A 73 -34.36 2.48 26.01
N GLU A 74 -33.98 3.24 27.03
CA GLU A 74 -32.85 4.17 26.96
C GLU A 74 -31.53 3.45 26.66
N ARG A 75 -31.28 2.32 27.33
CA ARG A 75 -30.07 1.53 27.11
C ARG A 75 -30.11 0.83 25.75
N PHE A 76 -31.27 0.30 25.36
CA PHE A 76 -31.47 -0.29 24.03
C PHE A 76 -31.16 0.72 22.93
N ALA A 77 -31.73 1.92 22.99
CA ALA A 77 -31.49 2.97 22.00
C ALA A 77 -30.01 3.34 21.91
N LYS A 78 -29.34 3.50 23.06
CA LYS A 78 -27.90 3.85 23.09
C LYS A 78 -27.01 2.74 22.54
N MET A 79 -27.28 1.47 22.86
CA MET A 79 -26.47 0.35 22.38
C MET A 79 -26.68 0.11 20.88
N THR A 80 -27.93 0.12 20.44
CA THR A 80 -28.28 -0.07 19.02
C THR A 80 -27.65 1.02 18.16
N ALA A 81 -27.74 2.30 18.56
CA ALA A 81 -27.10 3.39 17.83
C ALA A 81 -25.57 3.20 17.65
N ASN A 82 -24.88 2.67 18.66
CA ASN A 82 -23.45 2.39 18.54
C ASN A 82 -23.15 1.24 17.56
N TYR A 83 -23.95 0.17 17.61
CA TYR A 83 -23.77 -0.97 16.71
C TYR A 83 -24.13 -0.64 15.27
N GLU A 84 -25.19 0.13 15.04
CA GLU A 84 -25.57 0.63 13.72
C GLU A 84 -24.48 1.54 13.13
N ALA A 85 -23.87 2.40 13.95
CA ALA A 85 -22.74 3.23 13.50
C ALA A 85 -21.51 2.41 13.12
N GLU A 86 -21.18 1.36 13.90
CA GLU A 86 -20.11 0.42 13.58
C GLU A 86 -20.41 -0.34 12.27
N GLN A 87 -21.64 -0.83 12.11
CA GLN A 87 -22.10 -1.55 10.93
C GLN A 87 -22.00 -0.68 9.68
N HIS A 88 -22.52 0.56 9.72
CA HIS A 88 -22.42 1.50 8.60
C HIS A 88 -20.96 1.77 8.20
N THR A 89 -20.07 1.91 9.19
CA THR A 89 -18.63 2.09 8.93
C THR A 89 -18.02 0.88 8.23
N LEU A 90 -18.36 -0.34 8.67
CA LEU A 90 -17.88 -1.57 8.07
C LEU A 90 -18.44 -1.78 6.66
N GLU A 91 -19.71 -1.45 6.42
CA GLU A 91 -20.36 -1.55 5.11
C GLU A 91 -19.71 -0.59 4.09
N SER A 92 -19.44 0.65 4.49
CA SER A 92 -18.67 1.60 3.67
C SER A 92 -17.30 1.04 3.33
N ARG A 93 -16.60 0.49 4.33
CA ARG A 93 -15.27 -0.09 4.13
C ARG A 93 -15.30 -1.30 3.19
N VAL A 94 -16.32 -2.15 3.28
CA VAL A 94 -16.51 -3.28 2.36
C VAL A 94 -16.76 -2.79 0.93
N ALA A 95 -17.54 -1.73 0.73
CA ALA A 95 -17.77 -1.15 -0.59
C ALA A 95 -16.46 -0.60 -1.19
N GLU A 96 -15.67 0.13 -0.41
CA GLU A 96 -14.36 0.64 -0.82
C GLU A 96 -13.40 -0.49 -1.20
N LEU A 97 -13.27 -1.52 -0.35
CA LEU A 97 -12.40 -2.67 -0.62
C LEU A 97 -12.80 -3.39 -1.91
N LYS A 98 -14.10 -3.56 -2.16
CA LYS A 98 -14.59 -4.16 -3.41
C LYS A 98 -14.22 -3.31 -4.63
N SER A 99 -14.37 -1.98 -4.56
CA SER A 99 -13.98 -1.07 -5.65
C SER A 99 -12.48 -1.13 -5.91
N ALA A 100 -11.66 -1.04 -4.85
CA ALA A 100 -10.21 -1.12 -4.97
C ALA A 100 -9.75 -2.44 -5.59
N MET A 101 -10.31 -3.58 -5.15
CA MET A 101 -9.99 -4.89 -5.73
C MET A 101 -10.47 -5.07 -7.19
N THR A 102 -11.45 -4.28 -7.65
CA THR A 102 -11.83 -4.25 -9.07
C THR A 102 -10.88 -3.37 -9.90
N GLU A 103 -10.48 -2.21 -9.39
CA GLU A 103 -9.55 -1.29 -10.05
C GLU A 103 -8.12 -1.87 -10.14
N GLU A 104 -7.66 -2.56 -9.09
CA GLU A 104 -6.30 -3.12 -9.03
C GLU A 104 -6.06 -4.25 -10.04
N LYS A 105 -7.13 -4.87 -10.57
CA LYS A 105 -7.03 -5.89 -11.63
C LYS A 105 -6.73 -5.31 -13.02
N GLU A 106 -6.89 -4.00 -13.23
CA GLU A 106 -6.81 -3.38 -14.56
C GLU A 106 -5.47 -2.71 -14.88
N SER A 107 -4.54 -2.60 -13.90
CA SER A 107 -3.25 -1.93 -14.09
C SER A 107 -2.11 -2.90 -14.44
N ALA A 108 -2.00 -3.29 -15.71
CA ALA A 108 -0.94 -4.17 -16.23
C ALA A 108 0.01 -3.50 -17.25
N LEU A 109 -0.03 -2.16 -17.39
CA LEU A 109 0.67 -1.42 -18.46
C LEU A 109 1.87 -0.57 -17.98
N GLY A 110 2.32 -0.77 -16.73
CA GLY A 110 3.26 0.14 -16.08
C GLY A 110 4.71 0.08 -16.62
N VAL A 111 5.23 -1.11 -16.89
CA VAL A 111 6.67 -1.29 -17.21
C VAL A 111 7.03 -0.61 -18.55
N ASP A 112 6.22 -0.82 -19.58
CA ASP A 112 6.45 -0.24 -20.91
C ASP A 112 6.41 1.29 -20.88
N HIS A 113 5.48 1.86 -20.09
CA HIS A 113 5.40 3.31 -19.91
C HIS A 113 6.66 3.86 -19.23
N PHE A 114 7.15 3.16 -18.20
CA PHE A 114 8.37 3.57 -17.51
C PHE A 114 9.59 3.52 -18.42
N LEU A 115 9.74 2.46 -19.24
CA LEU A 115 10.82 2.37 -20.22
C LEU A 115 10.76 3.50 -21.27
N ALA A 116 9.56 3.92 -21.68
CA ALA A 116 9.39 5.06 -22.57
C ALA A 116 9.91 6.37 -21.92
N LEU A 117 9.65 6.58 -20.62
CA LEU A 117 10.18 7.71 -19.87
C LEU A 117 11.71 7.66 -19.75
N VAL A 118 12.29 6.50 -19.47
CA VAL A 118 13.76 6.31 -19.40
C VAL A 118 14.41 6.67 -20.74
N ARG A 119 13.79 6.31 -21.86
CA ARG A 119 14.27 6.64 -23.22
C ARG A 119 14.15 8.14 -23.51
N LYS A 120 13.06 8.78 -23.07
CA LYS A 120 12.81 10.23 -23.19
C LYS A 120 13.83 11.07 -22.41
N TYR A 121 14.23 10.62 -21.22
CA TYR A 121 15.17 11.36 -20.34
C TYR A 121 16.49 10.62 -20.17
N THR A 122 17.36 10.77 -21.17
CA THR A 122 18.64 10.03 -21.23
C THR A 122 19.74 10.62 -20.34
N ASP A 123 19.71 11.93 -20.07
CA ASP A 123 20.66 12.62 -19.17
C ASP A 123 19.93 13.67 -18.31
N ILE A 124 19.50 13.27 -17.12
CA ILE A 124 18.78 14.14 -16.18
C ILE A 124 19.80 14.94 -15.37
N LYS A 125 20.09 16.17 -15.78
CA LYS A 125 21.03 17.06 -15.08
C LYS A 125 20.47 17.67 -13.80
N GLU A 126 19.20 18.04 -13.82
CA GLU A 126 18.49 18.70 -12.72
C GLU A 126 17.07 18.16 -12.59
N LEU A 127 16.50 18.27 -11.38
CA LEU A 127 15.10 17.93 -11.14
C LEU A 127 14.21 19.08 -11.63
N THR A 128 13.49 18.85 -12.72
CA THR A 128 12.40 19.73 -13.11
C THR A 128 11.09 19.23 -12.50
N ALA A 129 10.14 20.14 -12.29
CA ALA A 129 8.81 19.76 -11.82
C ALA A 129 8.11 18.77 -12.76
N GLU A 130 8.45 18.79 -14.06
CA GLU A 130 7.99 17.83 -15.05
C GLU A 130 8.56 16.43 -14.78
N ILE A 131 9.88 16.30 -14.61
CA ILE A 131 10.55 15.03 -14.32
C ILE A 131 10.01 14.41 -13.02
N ILE A 132 9.81 15.23 -11.98
CA ILE A 132 9.23 14.75 -10.72
C ILE A 132 7.82 14.19 -10.96
N ARG A 133 6.96 14.91 -11.69
CA ARG A 133 5.59 14.44 -11.97
C ARG A 133 5.57 13.16 -12.81
N GLU A 134 6.50 13.01 -13.75
CA GLU A 134 6.53 11.85 -14.63
C GLU A 134 7.15 10.61 -13.96
N PHE A 135 8.18 10.76 -13.12
CA PHE A 135 8.86 9.62 -12.50
C PHE A 135 8.37 9.26 -11.09
N VAL A 136 7.82 10.21 -10.32
CA VAL A 136 7.57 10.02 -8.89
C VAL A 136 6.08 10.07 -8.58
N GLU A 137 5.56 8.97 -8.01
CA GLU A 137 4.19 8.89 -7.52
C GLU A 137 4.09 9.53 -6.13
N LYS A 138 4.93 9.05 -5.20
CA LYS A 138 4.91 9.44 -3.78
C LYS A 138 6.31 9.39 -3.17
N ILE A 139 6.57 10.28 -2.22
CA ILE A 139 7.78 10.27 -1.40
C ILE A 139 7.38 10.17 0.06
N TYR A 140 7.81 9.10 0.73
CA TYR A 140 7.66 8.96 2.17
C TYR A 140 8.91 9.46 2.87
N VAL A 141 8.76 10.46 3.73
CA VAL A 141 9.82 11.02 4.54
C VAL A 141 9.64 10.55 5.97
N TYR A 142 10.54 9.70 6.44
CA TYR A 142 10.49 9.18 7.80
C TYR A 142 11.05 10.21 8.80
N LYS A 143 10.73 10.02 10.08
CA LYS A 143 11.29 10.84 11.16
C LYS A 143 12.82 10.69 11.17
N ALA A 144 13.50 11.78 11.49
CA ALA A 144 14.95 11.75 11.63
C ALA A 144 15.35 10.98 12.90
N GLU A 145 16.27 10.04 12.77
CA GLU A 145 16.80 9.22 13.84
C GLU A 145 18.29 9.51 14.05
N ARG A 146 18.80 9.27 15.26
CA ARG A 146 20.24 9.32 15.53
C ARG A 146 20.81 7.91 15.38
N ILE A 147 21.60 7.71 14.35
CA ILE A 147 22.36 6.47 14.10
C ILE A 147 23.84 6.84 14.23
N ASP A 148 24.57 6.17 15.13
CA ASP A 148 26.00 6.42 15.40
C ASP A 148 26.35 7.90 15.66
N GLY A 149 25.52 8.59 16.43
CA GLY A 149 25.73 10.00 16.78
C GLY A 149 25.44 11.01 15.66
N LYS A 150 25.14 10.54 14.44
CA LYS A 150 24.75 11.38 13.30
C LYS A 150 23.23 11.34 13.11
N ARG A 151 22.65 12.49 12.76
CA ARG A 151 21.24 12.58 12.38
C ARG A 151 21.07 11.97 10.98
N ALA A 152 20.37 10.86 10.89
CA ALA A 152 20.01 10.19 9.65
C ALA A 152 18.50 10.35 9.40
N GLN A 153 18.11 10.56 8.14
CA GLN A 153 16.70 10.62 7.76
C GLN A 153 16.49 9.69 6.57
N ARG A 154 15.60 8.71 6.75
CA ARG A 154 15.23 7.78 5.68
C ARG A 154 14.17 8.41 4.79
N ILE A 155 14.33 8.24 3.48
CA ILE A 155 13.31 8.54 2.49
C ILE A 155 12.99 7.26 1.72
N LYS A 156 11.75 7.11 1.27
CA LYS A 156 11.32 6.07 0.35
C LYS A 156 10.66 6.74 -0.85
N ILE A 157 11.08 6.35 -2.05
CA ILE A 157 10.58 6.88 -3.31
C ILE A 157 9.72 5.79 -3.95
N VAL A 158 8.48 6.14 -4.28
CA VAL A 158 7.58 5.31 -5.08
C VAL A 158 7.56 5.91 -6.48
N TYR A 159 8.04 5.15 -7.45
CA TYR A 159 8.07 5.59 -8.84
C TYR A 159 6.73 5.31 -9.52
N ASN A 160 6.34 6.20 -10.42
CA ASN A 160 5.18 5.96 -11.26
C ASN A 160 5.36 4.63 -12.03
N CYS A 161 4.27 3.88 -12.17
CA CYS A 161 4.17 2.68 -12.99
C CYS A 161 4.94 1.42 -12.51
N ILE A 162 6.02 1.58 -11.74
CA ILE A 162 6.85 0.46 -11.26
C ILE A 162 6.87 0.33 -9.73
N GLY A 163 6.29 1.30 -9.01
CA GLY A 163 6.24 1.32 -7.55
C GLY A 163 7.60 1.57 -6.91
N GLU A 164 7.83 1.03 -5.72
CA GLU A 164 9.13 1.13 -5.04
C GLU A 164 10.17 0.27 -5.76
N PHE A 165 11.29 0.86 -6.18
CA PHE A 165 12.37 0.13 -6.85
C PHE A 165 13.73 0.62 -6.35
N ASP A 166 14.59 -0.32 -5.97
CA ASP A 166 15.99 -0.03 -5.61
C ASP A 166 16.91 -1.08 -6.25
N PRO A 167 17.72 -0.69 -7.25
CA PRO A 167 18.58 -1.60 -7.98
C PRO A 167 19.72 -2.22 -7.13
N LEU A 168 19.96 -1.72 -5.91
CA LEU A 168 21.05 -2.18 -5.04
C LEU A 168 20.65 -3.28 -4.04
N VAL A 169 19.37 -3.62 -3.94
CA VAL A 169 18.85 -4.57 -2.92
C VAL A 169 18.88 -6.03 -3.39
N SER A 170 19.30 -6.33 -4.62
CA SER A 170 19.33 -7.70 -5.16
C SER A 170 20.47 -8.59 -4.63
N THR A 171 21.39 -8.11 -3.80
CA THR A 171 22.40 -8.98 -3.14
C THR A 171 22.79 -8.50 -1.73
N SER A 172 22.02 -8.87 -0.70
CA SER A 172 22.55 -9.23 0.64
C SER A 172 21.43 -9.68 1.58
N THR A 173 20.90 -10.90 1.40
CA THR A 173 20.49 -11.68 2.56
C THR A 173 21.69 -12.55 2.92
N THR A 174 22.65 -11.97 3.64
CA THR A 174 23.65 -12.79 4.31
C THR A 174 22.96 -13.36 5.53
N GLU A 175 22.57 -14.62 5.44
CA GLU A 175 22.43 -15.49 6.60
C GLU A 175 23.69 -15.30 7.45
N GLN A 176 23.56 -14.64 8.61
CA GLN A 176 24.55 -14.83 9.66
C GLN A 176 24.18 -16.11 10.39
N GLU A 177 24.91 -17.16 10.00
CA GLU A 177 25.03 -18.42 10.71
C GLU A 177 25.21 -18.20 12.22
N LYS A 178 24.46 -19.00 12.98
CA LYS A 178 24.82 -19.37 14.35
C LYS A 178 26.25 -19.90 14.38
N SER A 179 27.10 -19.30 15.21
CA SER A 179 28.20 -20.00 15.89
C SER A 179 28.72 -19.16 17.06
N ALA A 180 28.27 -19.51 18.26
CA ALA A 180 29.03 -19.70 19.49
C ALA A 180 28.06 -20.02 20.64
#